data_AF-A0A7J8DS50-F1
#
_entry.id   AF-A0A7J8DS50-F1
#
_cell.length_a   1.000
_cell.length_b   1.000
_cell.length_c   1.000
_cell.angle_alpha   90.00
_cell.angle_beta   90.00
_cell.angle_gamma   90.00
#
_symmetry.space_group_name_H-M   'P 1'
#
loop_
_entity.id
_entity.type
_entity.pdbx_description
1 polymer ?
#
loop_
_entity_poly.entity_id
_entity_poly.type
_entity_poly.pdbx_seq_one_letter_code
_entity_poly.pdbx_strand_id
1 'polypeptide(L)'
;MEMVKKLQKAGSLEPRVEVLINRINEVQQAKKKASEELGEARTVWETLQKELDSLNGEKMRLKELLSKKQETLRILRLHCQEKDSEAQRKQSLLQECKERISALSSQIEEEKCKQRQLRLDFEEQLEDLMGQHKDLWEFHRPEQLAQEIDTLDSSKEQLLKEEKLVEAKLEDVKHRLCSQFGVKGCYDITEGLFLRSKEAAAAVHLFEEETRRAQELLENTAQRHEQLQEKCQQLQQKRQRLKEELEKLGVQVTAQAQSKQEDGASPGEAVSPGIKWQGAETACERNWGAGRQGGGPGSPQRMIFREGHSCQGTTKAKV
;
A
#
# COMPACT_ATOMS: atom_id res chain seq x y z
N MET A 1 -109.85 -98.48 -2.70
CA MET A 1 -110.49 -97.43 -1.86
C MET A 1 -109.51 -96.49 -1.15
N GLU A 2 -108.18 -96.65 -1.24
CA GLU A 2 -107.23 -95.70 -0.61
C GLU A 2 -106.99 -94.41 -1.42
N MET A 3 -106.97 -94.46 -2.75
CA MET A 3 -106.74 -93.26 -3.57
C MET A 3 -107.87 -92.23 -3.49
N VAL A 4 -109.11 -92.68 -3.29
CA VAL A 4 -110.26 -91.78 -3.05
C VAL A 4 -110.14 -91.06 -1.71
N LYS A 5 -109.66 -91.73 -0.65
CA LYS A 5 -109.35 -91.08 0.64
C LYS A 5 -108.19 -90.07 0.53
N LYS A 6 -107.22 -90.30 -0.35
CA LYS A 6 -106.13 -89.34 -0.61
C LYS A 6 -106.61 -88.11 -1.40
N LEU A 7 -107.51 -88.30 -2.38
CA LEU A 7 -108.12 -87.19 -3.11
C LEU A 7 -109.11 -86.37 -2.27
N GLN A 8 -109.79 -86.98 -1.29
CA GLN A 8 -110.67 -86.26 -0.37
C GLN A 8 -109.89 -85.47 0.70
N LYS A 9 -108.68 -85.93 1.09
CA LYS A 9 -107.72 -85.15 1.90
C LYS A 9 -107.03 -84.04 1.09
N ALA A 10 -106.84 -84.22 -0.22
CA ALA A 10 -106.27 -83.20 -1.10
C ALA A 10 -107.32 -82.15 -1.52
N GLY A 11 -108.60 -82.52 -1.61
CA GLY A 11 -109.72 -81.63 -1.95
C GLY A 11 -110.26 -80.77 -0.79
N SER A 12 -109.82 -81.00 0.46
CA SER A 12 -110.12 -80.11 1.59
C SER A 12 -109.06 -79.03 1.82
N LEU A 13 -108.16 -78.85 0.86
CA LEU A 13 -107.08 -77.84 0.89
C LEU A 13 -107.35 -76.71 -0.11
N GLU A 14 -108.60 -76.52 -0.53
CA GLU A 14 -109.02 -75.30 -1.20
C GLU A 14 -109.32 -74.23 -0.13
N PRO A 15 -108.53 -73.15 -0.04
CA PRO A 15 -108.78 -72.10 0.95
C PRO A 15 -110.16 -71.49 0.69
N ARG A 16 -110.97 -71.29 1.73
CA ARG A 16 -112.22 -70.53 1.63
C ARG A 16 -111.94 -69.16 0.99
N VAL A 17 -112.83 -68.70 0.12
CA VAL A 17 -112.67 -67.47 -0.68
C VAL A 17 -112.32 -66.26 0.21
N GLU A 18 -112.86 -66.18 1.42
CA GLU A 18 -112.55 -65.13 2.40
C GLU A 18 -111.07 -65.09 2.82
N VAL A 19 -110.41 -66.25 2.95
CA VAL A 19 -108.98 -66.34 3.29
C VAL A 19 -108.12 -65.81 2.14
N LEU A 20 -108.51 -66.10 0.89
CA LEU A 20 -107.83 -65.57 -0.29
C LEU A 20 -108.00 -64.06 -0.40
N ILE A 21 -109.19 -63.53 -0.13
CA ILE A 21 -109.46 -62.08 -0.12
C ILE A 21 -108.60 -61.37 0.94
N ASN A 22 -108.56 -61.88 2.17
CA ASN A 22 -107.72 -61.30 3.23
C ASN A 22 -106.25 -61.32 2.85
N ARG A 23 -105.76 -62.45 2.29
CA ARG A 23 -104.38 -62.56 1.83
C ARG A 23 -104.06 -61.60 0.68
N ILE A 24 -104.98 -61.41 -0.26
CA ILE A 24 -104.85 -60.44 -1.35
C ILE A 24 -104.76 -59.02 -0.80
N ASN A 25 -105.62 -58.65 0.16
CA ASN A 25 -105.62 -57.32 0.77
C ASN A 25 -104.33 -57.06 1.57
N GLU A 26 -103.87 -58.03 2.36
CA GLU A 26 -102.59 -57.96 3.07
C GLU A 26 -101.43 -57.75 2.09
N VAL A 27 -101.38 -58.52 1.00
CA VAL A 27 -100.33 -58.42 -0.02
C VAL A 27 -100.41 -57.07 -0.75
N GLN A 28 -101.60 -56.56 -1.05
CA GLN A 28 -101.78 -55.26 -1.66
C GLN A 28 -101.36 -54.11 -0.74
N GLN A 29 -101.69 -54.18 0.55
CA GLN A 29 -101.23 -53.21 1.55
C GLN A 29 -99.71 -53.27 1.72
N ALA A 30 -99.13 -54.47 1.82
CA ALA A 30 -97.69 -54.65 1.87
C ALA A 30 -96.99 -54.11 0.61
N LYS A 31 -97.57 -54.33 -0.58
CA LYS A 31 -97.08 -53.76 -1.84
C LYS A 31 -97.12 -52.23 -1.81
N LYS A 32 -98.22 -51.63 -1.34
CA LYS A 32 -98.35 -50.17 -1.22
C LYS A 32 -97.29 -49.60 -0.28
N LYS A 33 -97.16 -50.16 0.92
CA LYS A 33 -96.15 -49.76 1.90
C LYS A 33 -94.74 -49.89 1.35
N ALA A 34 -94.41 -51.04 0.73
CA ALA A 34 -93.11 -51.25 0.10
C ALA A 34 -92.85 -50.26 -1.05
N SER A 35 -93.87 -49.87 -1.82
CA SER A 35 -93.72 -48.86 -2.88
C SER A 35 -93.48 -47.45 -2.35
N GLU A 36 -94.10 -47.10 -1.21
CA GLU A 36 -93.87 -45.83 -0.51
C GLU A 36 -92.44 -45.80 0.05
N GLU A 37 -92.01 -46.85 0.74
CA GLU A 37 -90.64 -46.99 1.26
C GLU A 37 -89.58 -46.96 0.14
N LEU A 38 -89.84 -47.56 -1.02
CA LEU A 38 -88.96 -47.47 -2.19
C LEU A 38 -88.89 -46.03 -2.75
N GLY A 39 -90.00 -45.28 -2.70
CA GLY A 39 -90.04 -43.87 -3.07
C GLY A 39 -89.20 -43.01 -2.13
N GLU A 40 -89.34 -43.21 -0.82
CA GLU A 40 -88.54 -42.53 0.21
C GLU A 40 -87.06 -42.88 0.11
N ALA A 41 -86.73 -44.16 -0.08
CA ALA A 41 -85.34 -44.58 -0.29
C ALA A 41 -84.72 -43.90 -1.52
N ARG A 42 -85.51 -43.68 -2.58
CA ARG A 42 -85.04 -42.96 -3.78
C ARG A 42 -84.79 -41.47 -3.50
N THR A 43 -85.66 -40.77 -2.79
CA THR A 43 -85.45 -39.34 -2.46
C THR A 43 -84.23 -39.14 -1.55
N VAL A 44 -84.02 -40.07 -0.60
CA VAL A 44 -82.81 -40.11 0.25
C VAL A 44 -81.57 -40.34 -0.61
N TRP A 45 -81.60 -41.30 -1.53
CA TRP A 45 -80.49 -41.57 -2.45
C TRP A 45 -80.14 -40.35 -3.32
N GLU A 46 -81.13 -39.67 -3.88
CA GLU A 46 -80.93 -38.45 -4.67
C GLU A 46 -80.32 -37.31 -3.85
N THR A 47 -80.72 -37.17 -2.58
CA THR A 47 -80.17 -36.16 -1.66
C THR A 47 -78.71 -36.46 -1.33
N LEU A 48 -78.39 -37.70 -0.98
CA LEU A 48 -77.02 -38.14 -0.71
C LEU A 48 -76.11 -38.00 -1.95
N GLN A 49 -76.62 -38.26 -3.14
CA GLN A 49 -75.86 -38.07 -4.38
C GLN A 49 -75.50 -36.60 -4.59
N LYS A 50 -76.44 -35.67 -4.36
CA LYS A 50 -76.17 -34.22 -4.44
C LYS A 50 -75.14 -33.76 -3.41
N GLU A 51 -75.22 -34.29 -2.18
CA GLU A 51 -74.23 -34.00 -1.13
C GLU A 51 -72.84 -34.52 -1.51
N LEU A 52 -72.75 -35.74 -2.06
CA LEU A 52 -71.49 -36.32 -2.55
C LEU A 52 -70.87 -35.46 -3.67
N ASP A 53 -71.69 -35.00 -4.62
CA ASP A 53 -71.23 -34.13 -5.69
C ASP A 53 -70.76 -32.76 -5.15
N SER A 54 -71.48 -32.19 -4.17
CA SER A 54 -71.07 -30.97 -3.48
C SER A 54 -69.72 -31.14 -2.76
N LEU A 55 -69.57 -32.23 -2.01
CA LEU A 55 -68.34 -32.54 -1.26
C LEU A 55 -67.16 -32.81 -2.21
N ASN A 56 -67.40 -33.44 -3.35
CA ASN A 56 -66.40 -33.60 -4.41
C ASN A 56 -65.99 -32.24 -4.99
N GLY A 57 -66.93 -31.32 -5.20
CA GLY A 57 -66.64 -29.94 -5.62
C GLY A 57 -65.77 -29.19 -4.61
N GLU A 58 -66.10 -29.28 -3.32
CA GLU A 58 -65.30 -28.70 -2.24
C GLU A 58 -63.90 -29.29 -2.16
N LYS A 59 -63.78 -30.62 -2.27
CA LYS A 59 -62.47 -31.31 -2.33
C LYS A 59 -61.60 -30.80 -3.46
N MET A 60 -62.18 -30.56 -4.65
CA MET A 60 -61.44 -29.99 -5.78
C MET A 60 -61.01 -28.54 -5.52
N ARG A 61 -61.89 -27.70 -4.96
CA ARG A 61 -61.56 -26.32 -4.56
C ARG A 61 -60.43 -26.28 -3.52
N LEU A 62 -60.46 -27.17 -2.53
CA LEU A 62 -59.41 -27.25 -1.51
C LEU A 62 -58.06 -27.66 -2.09
N LYS A 63 -58.04 -28.59 -3.05
CA LYS A 63 -56.80 -28.96 -3.76
C LYS A 63 -56.21 -27.79 -4.55
N GLU A 64 -57.05 -27.03 -5.25
CA GLU A 64 -56.62 -25.83 -5.98
C GLU A 64 -56.12 -24.73 -5.03
N LEU A 65 -56.80 -24.54 -3.89
CA LEU A 65 -56.34 -23.59 -2.87
C LEU A 65 -54.99 -24.03 -2.30
N LEU A 66 -54.80 -25.32 -2.04
CA LEU A 66 -53.53 -25.86 -1.55
C LEU A 66 -52.41 -25.63 -2.56
N SER A 67 -52.62 -25.91 -3.86
CA SER A 67 -51.60 -25.69 -4.89
C SER A 67 -51.25 -24.19 -5.01
N LYS A 68 -52.24 -23.29 -4.95
CA LYS A 68 -52.01 -21.84 -4.93
C LYS A 68 -51.20 -21.39 -3.72
N LYS A 69 -51.48 -21.93 -2.53
CA LYS A 69 -50.73 -21.63 -1.30
C LYS A 69 -49.30 -22.15 -1.35
N GLN A 70 -49.09 -23.34 -1.92
CA GLN A 70 -47.75 -23.90 -2.13
C GLN A 70 -46.91 -23.02 -3.08
N GLU A 71 -47.50 -22.55 -4.18
CA GLU A 71 -46.81 -21.65 -5.11
C GLU A 71 -46.50 -20.29 -4.48
N THR A 72 -47.46 -19.71 -3.74
CA THR A 72 -47.23 -18.45 -3.00
C THR A 72 -46.08 -18.61 -2.01
N LEU A 73 -46.03 -19.74 -1.29
CA LEU A 73 -44.94 -20.04 -0.35
C LEU A 73 -43.59 -20.17 -1.07
N ARG A 74 -43.56 -20.81 -2.25
CA ARG A 74 -42.36 -20.92 -3.09
C ARG A 74 -41.84 -19.53 -3.48
N ILE A 75 -42.72 -18.65 -3.97
CA ILE A 75 -42.37 -17.28 -4.36
C ILE A 75 -41.84 -16.48 -3.17
N LEU A 76 -42.50 -16.54 -2.02
CA LEU A 76 -42.07 -15.83 -0.81
C LEU A 76 -40.68 -16.29 -0.33
N ARG A 77 -40.40 -17.60 -0.39
CA ARG A 77 -39.07 -18.14 -0.04
C ARG A 77 -37.97 -17.60 -0.94
N LEU A 78 -38.22 -17.54 -2.25
CA LEU A 78 -37.28 -16.96 -3.21
C LEU A 78 -37.03 -15.48 -2.91
N HIS A 79 -38.09 -14.71 -2.65
CA HIS A 79 -37.95 -13.29 -2.32
C HIS A 79 -37.16 -13.07 -1.01
N CYS A 80 -37.37 -13.90 0.02
CA CYS A 80 -36.55 -13.86 1.23
C CYS A 80 -35.07 -14.11 0.92
N GLN A 81 -34.76 -15.16 0.15
CA GLN A 81 -33.39 -15.48 -0.24
C GLN A 81 -32.73 -14.35 -1.05
N GLU A 82 -33.45 -13.74 -1.99
CA GLU A 82 -32.96 -12.60 -2.76
C GLU A 82 -32.65 -11.42 -1.85
N LYS A 83 -33.53 -11.10 -0.91
CA LYS A 83 -33.33 -10.01 0.06
C LYS A 83 -32.14 -10.25 0.98
N ASP A 84 -31.95 -11.48 1.44
CA ASP A 84 -30.78 -11.84 2.24
C ASP A 84 -29.49 -11.70 1.43
N SER A 85 -29.50 -12.17 0.17
CA SER A 85 -28.35 -11.99 -0.73
C SER A 85 -28.04 -10.52 -1.02
N GLU A 86 -29.08 -9.69 -1.18
CA GLU A 86 -28.95 -8.24 -1.39
C GLU A 86 -28.36 -7.56 -0.16
N ALA A 87 -28.80 -7.94 1.04
CA ALA A 87 -28.25 -7.44 2.30
C ALA A 87 -26.78 -7.82 2.47
N GLN A 88 -26.41 -9.06 2.15
CA GLN A 88 -25.01 -9.52 2.18
C GLN A 88 -24.13 -8.74 1.19
N ARG A 89 -24.58 -8.52 -0.04
CA ARG A 89 -23.85 -7.69 -1.03
C ARG A 89 -23.65 -6.27 -0.52
N LYS A 90 -24.69 -5.64 0.04
CA LYS A 90 -24.60 -4.29 0.63
C LYS A 90 -23.61 -4.25 1.78
N GLN A 91 -23.64 -5.24 2.67
CA GLN A 91 -22.69 -5.35 3.78
C GLN A 91 -21.25 -5.46 3.29
N SER A 92 -21.00 -6.29 2.28
CA SER A 92 -19.66 -6.44 1.67
C SER A 92 -19.15 -5.12 1.09
N LEU A 93 -19.99 -4.42 0.31
CA LEU A 93 -19.64 -3.12 -0.27
C LEU A 93 -19.37 -2.05 0.80
N LEU A 94 -20.16 -2.04 1.89
CA LEU A 94 -19.93 -1.12 3.01
C LEU A 94 -18.61 -1.41 3.72
N GLN A 95 -18.26 -2.67 3.88
CA GLN A 95 -17.00 -3.10 4.48
C GLN A 95 -15.81 -2.68 3.61
N GLU A 96 -15.89 -2.89 2.30
CA GLU A 96 -14.88 -2.43 1.34
C GLU A 96 -14.74 -0.89 1.36
N CYS A 97 -15.85 -0.16 1.38
CA CYS A 97 -15.84 1.31 1.53
C CYS A 97 -15.12 1.74 2.82
N LYS A 98 -15.40 1.06 3.94
CA LYS A 98 -14.75 1.35 5.23
C LYS A 98 -13.24 1.11 5.18
N GLU A 99 -12.82 0.02 4.57
CA GLU A 99 -11.39 -0.30 4.37
C GLU A 99 -10.71 0.74 3.49
N ARG A 100 -11.35 1.14 2.38
CA ARG A 100 -10.84 2.19 1.49
C ARG A 100 -10.72 3.54 2.20
N ILE A 101 -11.71 3.93 3.00
CA ILE A 101 -11.65 5.15 3.82
C ILE A 101 -10.48 5.06 4.81
N SER A 102 -10.30 3.91 5.46
CA SER A 102 -9.22 3.70 6.43
C SER A 102 -7.84 3.81 5.77
N ALA A 103 -7.67 3.20 4.58
CA ALA A 103 -6.44 3.28 3.80
C ALA A 103 -6.12 4.72 3.38
N LEU A 104 -7.11 5.44 2.81
CA LEU A 104 -6.93 6.85 2.43
C LEU A 104 -6.63 7.73 3.65
N SER A 105 -7.28 7.50 4.78
CA SER A 105 -7.03 8.25 6.02
C SER A 105 -5.60 8.05 6.51
N SER A 106 -5.09 6.82 6.44
CA SER A 106 -3.70 6.49 6.78
C SER A 106 -2.72 7.19 5.84
N GLN A 107 -2.99 7.17 4.53
CA GLN A 107 -2.14 7.83 3.53
C GLN A 107 -2.07 9.34 3.74
N ILE A 108 -3.19 9.97 4.06
CA ILE A 108 -3.24 11.41 4.38
C ILE A 108 -2.36 11.73 5.59
N GLU A 109 -2.41 10.93 6.65
CA GLU A 109 -1.60 11.19 7.84
C GLU A 109 -0.11 10.92 7.60
N GLU A 110 0.22 9.89 6.81
CA GLU A 110 1.60 9.63 6.39
C GLU A 110 2.19 10.82 5.62
N GLU A 111 1.48 11.33 4.62
CA GLU A 111 1.92 12.48 3.82
C GLU A 111 2.01 13.76 4.67
N LYS A 112 1.08 13.97 5.61
CA LYS A 112 1.20 15.07 6.59
C LYS A 112 2.46 14.96 7.44
N CYS A 113 2.81 13.76 7.89
CA CYS A 113 4.03 13.52 8.66
C CYS A 113 5.28 13.78 7.81
N LYS A 114 5.33 13.31 6.56
CA LYS A 114 6.43 13.64 5.64
C LYS A 114 6.57 15.15 5.44
N GLN A 115 5.46 15.86 5.26
CA GLN A 115 5.48 17.32 5.10
C GLN A 115 5.92 18.04 6.39
N ARG A 116 5.56 17.52 7.57
CA ARG A 116 6.05 18.05 8.86
C ARG A 116 7.56 17.81 8.99
N GLN A 117 8.03 16.61 8.63
CA GLN A 117 9.46 16.27 8.68
C GLN A 117 10.27 17.18 7.77
N LEU A 118 9.87 17.34 6.51
CA LEU A 118 10.52 18.27 5.58
C LEU A 118 10.61 19.69 6.13
N ARG A 119 9.55 20.18 6.79
CA ARG A 119 9.55 21.50 7.42
C ARG A 119 10.57 21.61 8.55
N LEU A 120 10.68 20.57 9.38
CA LEU A 120 11.67 20.52 10.47
C LEU A 120 13.10 20.45 9.91
N ASP A 121 13.35 19.63 8.90
CA ASP A 121 14.67 19.51 8.27
C ASP A 121 15.12 20.85 7.66
N PHE A 122 14.19 21.58 7.03
CA PHE A 122 14.46 22.93 6.52
C PHE A 122 14.71 23.95 7.64
N GLU A 123 13.98 23.86 8.75
CA GLU A 123 14.17 24.75 9.90
C GLU A 123 15.53 24.52 10.55
N GLU A 124 15.97 23.26 10.69
CA GLU A 124 17.31 22.90 11.18
C GLU A 124 18.41 23.47 10.27
N GLN A 125 18.29 23.33 8.94
CA GLN A 125 19.24 23.92 8.00
C GLN A 125 19.31 25.45 8.10
N LEU A 126 18.18 26.11 8.36
CA LEU A 126 18.16 27.56 8.55
C LEU A 126 18.82 27.96 9.87
N GLU A 127 18.59 27.21 10.94
CA GLU A 127 19.22 27.44 12.23
C GLU A 127 20.75 27.27 12.14
N ASP A 128 21.22 26.21 11.47
CA ASP A 128 22.65 25.98 11.22
C ASP A 128 23.28 27.14 10.44
N LEU A 129 22.61 27.61 9.39
CA LEU A 129 23.09 28.73 8.58
C LEU A 129 23.12 30.04 9.37
N MET A 130 22.09 30.29 10.19
CA MET A 130 22.06 31.46 11.09
C MET A 130 23.17 31.37 12.15
N GLY A 131 23.44 30.17 12.68
CA GLY A 131 24.55 29.89 13.57
C GLY A 131 25.89 30.23 12.93
N GLN A 132 26.16 29.73 11.72
CA GLN A 132 27.37 30.05 10.96
C GLN A 132 27.53 31.55 10.71
N HIS A 133 26.44 32.24 10.35
CA HIS A 133 26.47 33.69 10.16
C HIS A 133 26.78 34.43 11.48
N LYS A 134 26.20 33.98 12.59
CA LYS A 134 26.47 34.54 13.92
C LYS A 134 27.94 34.36 14.31
N ASP A 135 28.49 33.16 14.16
CA ASP A 135 29.88 32.86 14.47
C ASP A 135 30.85 33.70 13.61
N LEU A 136 30.57 33.82 12.31
CA LEU A 136 31.36 34.64 11.40
C LEU A 136 31.32 36.13 11.78
N TRP A 137 30.15 36.62 12.17
CA TRP A 137 29.96 37.99 12.62
C TRP A 137 30.67 38.26 13.95
N GLU A 138 30.63 37.30 14.88
CA GLU A 138 31.36 37.37 16.15
C GLU A 138 32.88 37.35 15.93
N PHE A 139 33.40 36.57 14.99
CA PHE A 139 34.83 36.56 14.65
C PHE A 139 35.30 37.88 14.01
N HIS A 140 34.49 38.46 13.11
CA HIS A 140 34.82 39.71 12.44
C HIS A 140 34.33 40.94 13.19
N ARG A 141 34.15 40.82 14.51
CA ARG A 141 33.73 41.96 15.31
C ARG A 141 34.80 43.05 15.20
N PRO A 142 34.46 44.27 14.75
CA PRO A 142 35.45 45.32 14.49
C PRO A 142 36.33 45.62 15.71
N GLU A 143 35.78 45.52 16.91
CA GLU A 143 36.53 45.73 18.15
C GLU A 143 37.57 44.63 18.40
N GLN A 144 37.25 43.37 18.11
CA GLN A 144 38.22 42.27 18.25
C GLN A 144 39.31 42.38 17.20
N LEU A 145 38.94 42.65 15.94
CA LEU A 145 39.89 42.79 14.85
C LEU A 145 40.84 43.99 15.07
N ALA A 146 40.31 45.12 15.55
CA ALA A 146 41.13 46.28 15.91
C ALA A 146 42.12 45.95 17.04
N GLN A 147 41.67 45.25 18.09
CA GLN A 147 42.56 44.81 19.16
C GLN A 147 43.65 43.86 18.65
N GLU A 148 43.32 42.88 17.80
CA GLU A 148 44.32 41.99 17.21
C GLU A 148 45.33 42.77 16.35
N ILE A 149 44.88 43.71 15.52
CA ILE A 149 45.77 44.57 14.72
C ILE A 149 46.70 45.38 15.63
N ASP A 150 46.17 46.01 16.67
CA ASP A 150 46.96 46.82 17.62
C ASP A 150 48.03 45.96 18.32
N THR A 151 47.68 44.72 18.70
CA THR A 151 48.65 43.78 19.31
C THR A 151 49.73 43.34 18.32
N LEU A 152 49.35 43.08 17.06
CA LEU A 152 50.28 42.71 15.99
C LEU A 152 51.22 43.87 15.64
N ASP A 153 50.70 45.10 15.56
CA ASP A 153 51.50 46.30 15.31
C ASP A 153 52.48 46.55 16.45
N SER A 154 52.04 46.40 17.71
CA SER A 154 52.92 46.49 18.88
C SER A 154 54.04 45.45 18.84
N SER A 155 53.73 44.19 18.49
CA SER A 155 54.70 43.11 18.34
C SER A 155 55.69 43.39 17.19
N LYS A 156 55.20 43.86 16.05
CA LYS A 156 56.02 44.25 14.89
C LYS A 156 56.99 45.38 15.25
N GLU A 157 56.51 46.42 15.95
CA GLU A 157 57.37 47.50 16.40
C GLU A 157 58.47 47.03 17.35
N GLN A 158 58.16 46.08 18.24
CA GLN A 158 59.15 45.47 19.11
C GLN A 158 60.20 44.70 18.31
N LEU A 159 59.78 43.85 17.37
CA LEU A 159 60.69 43.10 16.49
C LEU A 159 61.58 44.03 15.66
N LEU A 160 61.05 45.14 15.15
CA LEU A 160 61.84 46.15 14.43
C LEU A 160 62.90 46.83 15.32
N LYS A 161 62.60 47.05 16.61
CA LYS A 161 63.57 47.60 17.57
C LYS A 161 64.68 46.58 17.84
N GLU A 162 64.32 45.31 18.01
CA GLU A 162 65.28 44.20 18.18
C GLU A 162 66.16 44.00 16.95
N GLU A 163 65.58 44.04 15.75
CA GLU A 163 66.29 43.97 14.47
C GLU A 163 67.31 45.09 14.34
N LYS A 164 66.90 46.35 14.53
CA LYS A 164 67.82 47.51 14.49
C LYS A 164 68.96 47.40 15.50
N LEU A 165 68.68 46.86 16.69
CA LEU A 165 69.70 46.63 17.71
C LEU A 165 70.69 45.54 17.28
N VAL A 166 70.21 44.45 16.68
CA VAL A 166 71.05 43.39 16.13
C VAL A 166 71.89 43.91 14.97
N GLU A 167 71.31 44.70 14.06
CA GLU A 167 72.00 45.33 12.94
C GLU A 167 73.13 46.24 13.44
N ALA A 168 72.86 47.10 14.44
CA ALA A 168 73.88 47.94 15.05
C ALA A 168 75.01 47.12 15.71
N LYS A 169 74.68 46.04 16.42
CA LYS A 169 75.68 45.12 17.00
C LYS A 169 76.49 44.42 15.91
N LEU A 170 75.87 44.06 14.80
CA LEU A 170 76.53 43.41 13.68
C LEU A 170 77.51 44.37 12.99
N GLU A 171 77.11 45.63 12.77
CA GLU A 171 78.01 46.65 12.24
C GLU A 171 79.16 46.96 13.22
N ASP A 172 78.93 47.00 14.53
CA ASP A 172 80.03 47.10 15.52
C ASP A 172 81.02 45.93 15.40
N VAL A 173 80.51 44.69 15.36
CA VAL A 173 81.34 43.48 15.20
C VAL A 173 82.10 43.54 13.87
N LYS A 174 81.45 43.93 12.78
CA LYS A 174 82.06 44.08 11.45
C LYS A 174 83.15 45.16 11.46
N HIS A 175 82.91 46.31 12.07
CA HIS A 175 83.92 47.36 12.24
C HIS A 175 85.10 46.87 13.08
N ARG A 176 84.85 46.17 14.19
CA ARG A 176 85.90 45.54 15.00
C ARG A 176 86.71 44.51 14.21
N LEU A 177 86.08 43.67 13.42
CA LEU A 177 86.74 42.70 12.55
C LEU A 177 87.57 43.41 11.47
N CYS A 178 87.02 44.41 10.79
CA CYS A 178 87.76 45.21 9.80
C CYS A 178 88.96 45.95 10.43
N SER A 179 88.82 46.43 11.66
CA SER A 179 89.89 47.07 12.43
C SER A 179 90.97 46.07 12.87
N GLN A 180 90.58 44.85 13.27
CA GLN A 180 91.50 43.79 13.68
C GLN A 180 92.19 43.07 12.51
N PHE A 181 91.55 42.97 11.34
CA PHE A 181 92.06 42.22 10.19
C PHE A 181 92.54 43.08 9.01
N GLY A 182 92.34 44.41 9.04
CA GLY A 182 92.80 45.32 8.00
C GLY A 182 92.07 45.13 6.66
N VAL A 183 91.94 46.20 5.90
CA VAL A 183 91.23 46.25 4.60
C VAL A 183 92.07 45.56 3.50
N LYS A 184 92.15 44.23 3.51
CA LYS A 184 92.65 43.44 2.38
C LYS A 184 91.59 42.41 1.98
N GLY A 185 90.91 42.72 0.87
CA GLY A 185 89.69 42.06 0.41
C GLY A 185 89.79 40.54 0.28
N CYS A 186 88.70 39.88 0.61
CA CYS A 186 88.50 38.46 0.36
C CYS A 186 87.05 38.22 -0.05
N TYR A 187 86.78 38.24 -1.35
CA TYR A 187 85.56 37.67 -1.94
C TYR A 187 85.94 36.95 -3.24
N ASP A 188 86.78 35.93 -3.13
CA ASP A 188 86.85 34.85 -4.11
C ASP A 188 86.82 33.53 -3.34
N ILE A 189 85.74 33.31 -2.59
CA ILE A 189 85.41 31.97 -2.12
C ILE A 189 84.82 31.26 -3.35
N THR A 190 85.62 30.43 -3.96
CA THR A 190 85.29 29.60 -5.13
C THR A 190 84.12 28.66 -4.79
N GLU A 191 82.94 29.04 -5.28
CA GLU A 191 81.64 28.34 -5.18
C GLU A 191 81.70 26.87 -5.64
N GLY A 192 82.75 26.49 -6.40
CA GLY A 192 82.99 25.13 -6.88
C GLY A 192 83.67 24.16 -5.91
N LEU A 193 84.18 24.60 -4.75
CA LEU A 193 84.86 23.70 -3.80
C LEU A 193 83.87 22.82 -3.00
N PHE A 194 82.69 23.35 -2.66
CA PHE A 194 81.68 22.59 -1.89
C PHE A 194 81.10 21.42 -2.69
N LEU A 195 80.89 21.59 -4.00
CA LEU A 195 80.37 20.53 -4.89
C LEU A 195 81.35 19.37 -5.11
N ARG A 196 82.65 19.54 -4.77
CA ARG A 196 83.67 18.48 -4.81
C ARG A 196 83.97 17.89 -3.43
N SER A 197 83.24 18.32 -2.40
CA SER A 197 83.41 17.83 -1.03
C SER A 197 82.83 16.43 -0.84
N LYS A 198 83.28 15.72 0.19
CA LYS A 198 82.75 14.40 0.55
C LYS A 198 81.29 14.50 1.01
N GLU A 199 80.94 15.64 1.59
CA GLU A 199 79.61 15.97 2.11
C GLU A 199 78.59 16.13 0.98
N ALA A 200 78.97 16.77 -0.13
CA ALA A 200 78.12 16.88 -1.32
C ALA A 200 77.89 15.50 -1.98
N ALA A 201 78.93 14.66 -2.05
CA ALA A 201 78.79 13.28 -2.55
C ALA A 201 77.89 12.42 -1.65
N ALA A 202 77.98 12.58 -0.33
CA ALA A 202 77.09 11.88 0.62
C ALA A 202 75.63 12.32 0.48
N ALA A 203 75.39 13.63 0.26
CA ALA A 203 74.03 14.14 0.02
C ALA A 203 73.41 13.55 -1.26
N VAL A 204 74.18 13.45 -2.35
CA VAL A 204 73.72 12.83 -3.60
C VAL A 204 73.34 11.36 -3.38
N HIS A 205 74.17 10.58 -2.68
CA HIS A 205 73.84 9.18 -2.39
C HIS A 205 72.58 9.01 -1.53
N LEU A 206 72.33 9.89 -0.56
CA LEU A 206 71.08 9.86 0.23
C LEU A 206 69.86 10.17 -0.64
N PHE A 207 69.98 11.13 -1.57
CA PHE A 207 68.89 11.42 -2.52
C PHE A 207 68.64 10.26 -3.49
N GLU A 208 69.70 9.59 -3.97
CA GLU A 208 69.56 8.39 -4.80
C GLU A 208 68.89 7.25 -4.04
N GLU A 209 69.23 7.06 -2.76
CA GLU A 209 68.61 6.03 -1.92
C GLU A 209 67.12 6.32 -1.64
N GLU A 210 66.77 7.57 -1.31
CA GLU A 210 65.37 7.96 -1.13
C GLU A 210 64.56 7.89 -2.44
N THR A 211 65.17 8.23 -3.57
CA THR A 211 64.53 8.07 -4.89
C THR A 211 64.24 6.60 -5.18
N ARG A 212 65.17 5.69 -4.85
CA ARG A 212 64.98 4.24 -4.98
C ARG A 212 63.84 3.75 -4.10
N ARG A 213 63.81 4.14 -2.82
CA ARG A 213 62.73 3.78 -1.88
C ARG A 213 61.37 4.29 -2.34
N ALA A 214 61.30 5.51 -2.87
CA ALA A 214 60.09 6.08 -3.43
C ALA A 214 59.59 5.30 -4.65
N GLN A 215 60.50 4.87 -5.54
CA GLN A 215 60.16 4.03 -6.69
C GLN A 215 59.60 2.66 -6.27
N GLU A 216 60.23 1.99 -5.30
CA GLU A 216 59.72 0.71 -4.76
C GLU A 216 58.32 0.84 -4.13
N LEU A 217 58.04 1.94 -3.43
CA LEU A 217 56.71 2.22 -2.89
C LEU A 217 55.66 2.43 -3.99
N LEU A 218 56.02 3.12 -5.07
CA LEU A 218 55.16 3.31 -6.23
C LEU A 218 54.87 1.99 -6.95
N GLU A 219 55.86 1.13 -7.16
CA GLU A 219 55.64 -0.20 -7.75
C GLU A 219 54.75 -1.08 -6.88
N ASN A 220 54.99 -1.11 -5.56
CA ASN A 220 54.17 -1.88 -4.62
C ASN A 220 52.71 -1.40 -4.58
N THR A 221 52.48 -0.08 -4.67
CA THR A 221 51.13 0.48 -4.71
C THR A 221 50.44 0.20 -6.05
N ALA A 222 51.17 0.24 -7.17
CA ALA A 222 50.66 -0.15 -8.49
C ALA A 222 50.23 -1.63 -8.52
N GLN A 223 51.05 -2.55 -8.01
CA GLN A 223 50.71 -3.97 -7.93
C GLN A 223 49.45 -4.22 -7.09
N ARG A 224 49.31 -3.53 -5.95
CA ARG A 224 48.10 -3.64 -5.11
C ARG A 224 46.85 -3.11 -5.82
N HIS A 225 47.00 -2.02 -6.58
CA HIS A 225 45.91 -1.47 -7.36
C HIS A 225 45.44 -2.46 -8.43
N GLU A 226 46.38 -3.08 -9.16
CA GLU A 226 46.07 -4.10 -10.18
C GLU A 226 45.35 -5.32 -9.55
N GLN A 227 45.83 -5.83 -8.42
CA GLN A 227 45.16 -6.92 -7.69
C GLN A 227 43.75 -6.57 -7.24
N LEU A 228 43.52 -5.33 -6.77
CA LEU A 228 42.19 -4.87 -6.38
C LEU A 228 41.28 -4.71 -7.60
N GLN A 229 41.81 -4.22 -8.72
CA GLN A 229 41.08 -4.08 -9.98
C GLN A 229 40.61 -5.44 -10.50
N GLU A 230 41.48 -6.45 -10.50
CA GLU A 230 41.11 -7.83 -10.85
C GLU A 230 40.02 -8.40 -9.94
N LYS A 231 40.14 -8.20 -8.62
CA LYS A 231 39.10 -8.64 -7.66
C LYS A 231 37.75 -7.95 -7.91
N CYS A 232 37.75 -6.65 -8.22
CA CYS A 232 36.54 -5.93 -8.56
C CYS A 232 35.88 -6.49 -9.82
N GLN A 233 36.66 -6.80 -10.87
CA GLN A 233 36.14 -7.44 -12.08
C GLN A 233 35.55 -8.83 -11.79
N GLN A 234 36.21 -9.65 -10.97
CA GLN A 234 35.70 -10.96 -10.58
C GLN A 234 34.38 -10.87 -9.81
N LEU A 235 34.28 -9.94 -8.85
CA LEU A 235 33.04 -9.71 -8.09
C LEU A 235 31.92 -9.20 -8.99
N GLN A 236 32.22 -8.35 -9.96
CA GLN A 236 31.24 -7.86 -10.94
C GLN A 236 30.70 -9.00 -11.82
N GLN A 237 31.57 -9.90 -12.29
CA GLN A 237 31.15 -11.10 -13.00
C GLN A 237 30.31 -12.02 -12.12
N LYS A 238 30.70 -12.24 -10.85
CA LYS A 238 29.93 -13.05 -9.90
C LYS A 238 28.55 -12.47 -9.63
N ARG A 239 28.45 -11.14 -9.46
CA ARG A 239 27.17 -10.42 -9.32
C ARG A 239 26.28 -10.64 -10.54
N GLN A 240 26.85 -10.58 -11.75
CA GLN A 240 26.10 -10.81 -12.98
C GLN A 240 25.57 -12.25 -13.08
N ARG A 241 26.39 -13.25 -12.73
CA ARG A 241 25.94 -14.66 -12.68
C ARG A 241 24.81 -14.87 -11.68
N LEU A 242 24.94 -14.32 -10.46
CA LEU A 242 23.88 -14.41 -9.45
C LEU A 242 22.60 -13.70 -9.88
N LYS A 243 22.71 -12.58 -10.61
CA LYS A 243 21.56 -11.89 -11.20
C LYS A 243 20.84 -12.79 -12.20
N GLU A 244 21.57 -13.45 -13.10
CA GLU A 244 21.01 -14.40 -14.07
C GLU A 244 20.40 -15.63 -13.39
N GLU A 245 20.99 -16.15 -12.31
CA GLU A 245 20.42 -17.23 -11.51
C GLU A 245 19.10 -16.82 -10.83
N LEU A 246 19.03 -15.60 -10.29
CA LEU A 246 17.80 -15.06 -9.70
C LEU A 246 16.71 -14.82 -10.75
N GLU A 247 17.06 -14.34 -11.95
CA GLU A 247 16.11 -14.20 -13.05
C GLU A 247 15.57 -15.57 -13.48
N LYS A 248 16.43 -16.61 -13.58
CA LYS A 248 15.99 -17.99 -13.88
C LYS A 248 15.05 -18.53 -12.81
N LEU A 249 15.36 -18.34 -11.52
CA LEU A 249 14.50 -18.77 -10.42
C LEU A 249 13.19 -17.97 -10.37
N GLY A 250 13.24 -16.67 -10.65
CA GLY A 250 12.05 -15.82 -10.77
C GLY A 250 11.12 -16.27 -11.90
N VAL A 251 11.67 -16.66 -13.06
CA VAL A 251 10.93 -17.25 -14.17
C VAL A 251 10.37 -18.64 -13.83
N GLN A 252 11.08 -19.43 -13.01
CA GLN A 252 10.60 -20.72 -12.54
C GLN A 252 9.42 -20.59 -11.55
N VAL A 253 9.46 -19.58 -10.66
CA VAL A 253 8.39 -19.28 -9.71
C VAL A 253 7.14 -18.75 -10.41
N THR A 254 7.29 -17.93 -11.46
CA THR A 254 6.14 -17.48 -12.26
C THR A 254 5.55 -18.59 -13.13
N ALA A 255 6.37 -19.47 -13.71
CA ALA A 255 5.88 -20.65 -14.44
C ALA A 255 5.15 -21.65 -13.52
N GLN A 256 5.62 -21.84 -12.29
CA GLN A 256 4.96 -22.72 -11.32
C GLN A 256 3.67 -22.12 -10.76
N ALA A 257 3.59 -20.78 -10.63
CA ALA A 257 2.36 -20.07 -10.26
C ALA A 257 1.28 -20.13 -11.35
N GLN A 258 1.66 -20.07 -12.64
CA GLN A 258 0.70 -20.20 -13.76
C GLN A 258 0.17 -21.64 -13.94
N SER A 259 0.96 -22.67 -13.64
CA SER A 259 0.49 -24.07 -13.70
C SER A 259 -0.56 -24.46 -12.65
N LYS A 260 -0.86 -23.59 -11.67
CA LYS A 260 -1.95 -23.77 -10.70
C LYS A 260 -3.19 -22.91 -10.98
N GLN A 261 -3.20 -22.12 -12.07
CA GLN A 261 -4.30 -21.21 -12.39
C GLN A 261 -4.63 -21.23 -13.89
N GLU A 262 -5.00 -22.40 -14.43
CA GLU A 262 -5.79 -22.49 -15.67
C GLU A 262 -6.81 -23.63 -15.54
N ASP A 263 -7.97 -23.29 -14.99
CA ASP A 263 -9.26 -23.89 -15.37
C ASP A 263 -10.29 -22.74 -15.32
N GLY A 264 -10.76 -22.25 -16.48
CA GLY A 264 -11.86 -21.27 -16.58
C GLY A 264 -11.67 -20.03 -17.48
N ALA A 265 -11.70 -20.24 -18.80
CA ALA A 265 -12.28 -19.42 -19.90
C ALA A 265 -12.44 -17.86 -19.84
N SER A 266 -11.69 -17.19 -20.75
CA SER A 266 -12.13 -16.28 -21.85
C SER A 266 -12.68 -14.84 -21.58
N PRO A 267 -12.72 -13.92 -22.58
CA PRO A 267 -11.83 -12.75 -22.63
C PRO A 267 -12.57 -11.39 -22.63
N GLY A 268 -11.93 -10.35 -22.09
CA GLY A 268 -12.45 -8.99 -22.12
C GLY A 268 -11.33 -7.96 -22.03
N GLU A 269 -11.40 -6.96 -22.90
CA GLU A 269 -10.42 -5.91 -23.18
C GLU A 269 -9.99 -5.06 -21.97
N ALA A 270 -8.80 -4.46 -22.17
CA ALA A 270 -8.48 -3.06 -21.89
C ALA A 270 -7.48 -2.77 -20.75
N VAL A 271 -6.39 -2.13 -21.19
CA VAL A 271 -5.63 -1.05 -20.51
C VAL A 271 -4.56 -1.49 -19.52
N SER A 272 -3.32 -1.47 -20.01
CA SER A 272 -2.11 -1.36 -19.22
C SER A 272 -2.03 -0.01 -18.50
N PRO A 273 -1.50 0.02 -17.27
CA PRO A 273 -0.68 1.14 -16.82
C PRO A 273 0.73 0.67 -16.50
N GLY A 274 1.71 1.33 -17.11
CA GLY A 274 3.13 1.08 -16.94
C GLY A 274 3.59 1.33 -15.50
N ILE A 275 4.30 0.34 -14.95
CA ILE A 275 5.05 0.47 -13.71
C ILE A 275 6.39 1.11 -14.07
N LYS A 276 6.46 2.43 -13.86
CA LYS A 276 7.68 3.22 -14.01
C LYS A 276 8.55 3.02 -12.77
N TRP A 277 9.55 2.14 -12.87
CA TRP A 277 10.65 2.10 -11.91
C TRP A 277 11.53 3.33 -12.14
N GLN A 278 11.41 4.34 -11.27
CA GLN A 278 12.39 5.43 -11.21
C GLN A 278 13.53 4.98 -10.30
N GLY A 279 14.61 4.50 -10.90
CA GLY A 279 15.91 4.43 -10.24
C GLY A 279 16.43 5.84 -10.02
N ALA A 280 16.73 6.17 -8.76
CA ALA A 280 17.44 7.39 -8.41
C ALA A 280 18.91 7.22 -8.81
N GLU A 281 19.31 7.83 -9.93
CA GLU A 281 20.71 8.12 -10.23
C GLU A 281 21.05 9.51 -9.67
N THR A 282 21.87 9.52 -8.63
CA THR A 282 22.56 10.70 -8.11
C THR A 282 23.66 11.11 -9.08
N ALA A 283 23.39 12.13 -9.91
CA ALA A 283 24.42 12.83 -10.65
C ALA A 283 24.98 13.98 -9.79
N CYS A 284 26.16 13.76 -9.24
CA CYS A 284 27.01 14.79 -8.68
C CYS A 284 27.80 15.41 -9.84
N GLU A 285 27.48 16.63 -10.25
CA GLU A 285 28.43 17.41 -11.05
C GLU A 285 28.29 18.92 -10.80
N ARG A 286 29.45 19.49 -10.44
CA ARG A 286 29.70 20.91 -10.23
C ARG A 286 29.81 21.56 -11.61
N ASN A 287 29.25 22.76 -11.80
CA ASN A 287 30.04 23.80 -12.43
C ASN A 287 29.58 25.21 -12.03
N TRP A 288 30.59 26.03 -11.74
CA TRP A 288 30.51 27.45 -11.45
C TRP A 288 30.54 28.26 -12.75
N GLY A 289 29.89 29.43 -12.76
CA GLY A 289 30.46 30.59 -13.43
C GLY A 289 29.60 31.37 -14.43
N ALA A 290 29.25 32.59 -13.98
CA ALA A 290 29.21 33.86 -14.73
C ALA A 290 27.98 34.24 -15.58
N GLY A 291 27.25 35.26 -15.10
CA GLY A 291 27.43 36.61 -15.66
C GLY A 291 26.26 37.29 -16.39
N ARG A 292 25.73 38.34 -15.71
CA ARG A 292 25.15 39.62 -16.21
C ARG A 292 23.65 39.77 -16.55
N GLN A 293 23.07 40.66 -15.74
CA GLN A 293 22.31 41.90 -16.06
C GLN A 293 20.98 41.85 -16.81
N GLY A 294 19.94 42.45 -16.18
CA GLY A 294 18.86 43.10 -16.92
C GLY A 294 17.53 43.31 -16.18
N GLY A 295 17.44 44.36 -15.35
CA GLY A 295 16.30 45.29 -15.31
C GLY A 295 14.87 44.85 -14.91
N GLY A 296 14.44 45.30 -13.72
CA GLY A 296 13.24 46.14 -13.58
C GLY A 296 11.86 45.48 -13.44
N PRO A 297 10.86 46.19 -12.86
CA PRO A 297 10.07 45.66 -11.75
C PRO A 297 8.59 45.41 -12.09
N GLY A 298 7.94 44.55 -11.29
CA GLY A 298 6.49 44.36 -11.38
C GLY A 298 5.93 43.47 -10.28
N SER A 299 5.76 44.03 -9.07
CA SER A 299 4.71 43.57 -8.16
C SER A 299 3.37 44.13 -8.66
N PRO A 300 2.23 43.42 -8.52
CA PRO A 300 1.46 43.66 -7.29
C PRO A 300 0.55 42.50 -6.82
N GLN A 301 0.01 42.70 -5.61
CA GLN A 301 -1.26 42.20 -5.06
C GLN A 301 -1.27 40.88 -4.26
N ARG A 302 -0.97 41.08 -2.98
CA ARG A 302 -1.63 40.53 -1.79
C ARG A 302 -3.16 40.41 -2.01
N MET A 303 -3.70 39.18 -2.06
CA MET A 303 -5.13 38.92 -1.82
C MET A 303 -5.32 38.54 -0.36
N ILE A 304 -5.98 39.44 0.37
CA ILE A 304 -6.59 39.18 1.67
C ILE A 304 -7.95 38.56 1.38
N PHE A 305 -8.20 37.34 1.87
CA PHE A 305 -9.54 36.79 1.97
C PHE A 305 -10.01 36.95 3.42
N ARG A 306 -11.04 37.77 3.62
CA ARG A 306 -11.82 37.87 4.86
C ARG A 306 -13.30 38.01 4.47
N GLU A 307 -14.15 37.54 5.38
CA GLU A 307 -15.63 37.52 5.37
C GLU A 307 -16.24 36.30 4.65
N GLY A 308 -17.23 35.61 5.19
CA GLY A 308 -17.97 35.79 6.44
C GLY A 308 -19.26 34.94 6.41
N HIS A 309 -19.80 34.66 7.61
CA HIS A 309 -21.19 34.20 7.87
C HIS A 309 -21.58 32.82 7.30
N SER A 310 -22.52 32.05 7.83
CA SER A 310 -23.36 32.00 9.03
C SER A 310 -24.26 30.80 8.77
N CYS A 311 -24.32 29.79 9.63
CA CYS A 311 -25.49 28.90 9.72
C CYS A 311 -25.63 28.37 11.15
N GLN A 312 -26.64 28.89 11.83
CA GLN A 312 -27.22 28.32 13.03
C GLN A 312 -27.82 26.94 12.71
N GLY A 313 -27.69 26.01 13.64
CA GLY A 313 -28.32 24.69 13.56
C GLY A 313 -28.49 24.12 14.96
N THR A 314 -29.59 24.50 15.61
CA THR A 314 -30.06 23.98 16.89
C THR A 314 -30.53 22.53 16.77
N THR A 315 -30.07 21.65 17.67
CA THR A 315 -30.90 20.54 18.15
C THR A 315 -30.52 20.18 19.58
N LYS A 316 -31.45 20.44 20.51
CA LYS A 316 -31.46 19.91 21.88
C LYS A 316 -31.81 18.42 21.80
N ALA A 317 -31.04 17.57 22.46
CA ALA A 317 -31.48 16.24 22.86
C ALA A 317 -31.62 16.23 24.40
N LYS A 318 -32.82 15.92 24.86
CA LYS A 318 -33.14 15.61 26.26
C LYS A 318 -32.40 14.33 26.67
N VAL A 319 -31.85 14.34 27.88
CA VAL A 319 -31.67 13.16 28.73
C VAL A 319 -32.53 13.38 29.97
#